data_AF-A0A1L7NNN5-F1
#
_entry.id   AF-A0A1L7NNN5-F1
#
_cell.length_a   1.000
_cell.length_b   1.000
_cell.length_c   1.000
_cell.angle_alpha   90.00
_cell.angle_beta   90.00
_cell.angle_gamma   90.00
#
_symmetry.space_group_name_H-M   'P 1'
#
loop_
_entity.id
_entity.type
_entity.pdbx_description
1 polymer ?
#
loop_
_entity_poly.entity_id
_entity_poly.type
_entity_poly.pdbx_seq_one_letter_code
_entity_poly.pdbx_strand_id
1 'polypeptide(L)'
;MCDDSPTYTERARAWLKEHEPTADQIQEAYTKMLTLLAKNPSQQGPDADTCLETLVNAYGRAGGEVDDLLSVDGQLKAEQSLRQPEHCALDPSPLYEVSDGPAEALPAPQKMELFKQLKRQFGAKAMTA
;
A
#
# COMPACT_ATOMS: atom_id res chain seq x y z
N MET A 1 -19.96 -26.92 -19.96
CA MET A 1 -19.60 -27.47 -18.64
C MET A 1 -18.74 -26.39 -17.98
N CYS A 2 -19.32 -25.64 -17.05
CA CYS A 2 -18.58 -24.62 -16.31
C CYS A 2 -17.57 -25.35 -15.44
N ASP A 3 -16.31 -24.96 -15.54
CA ASP A 3 -15.23 -25.46 -14.71
C ASP A 3 -15.48 -24.94 -13.28
N ASP A 4 -16.18 -25.74 -12.47
CA ASP A 4 -16.53 -25.45 -11.09
C ASP A 4 -15.30 -25.64 -10.20
N SER A 5 -14.23 -24.91 -10.52
CA SER A 5 -13.05 -24.85 -9.69
C SER A 5 -13.39 -23.96 -8.48
N PRO A 6 -13.32 -24.48 -7.24
CA PRO A 6 -13.77 -23.75 -6.07
C PRO A 6 -12.96 -22.47 -5.88
N THR A 7 -13.67 -21.39 -5.56
CA THR A 7 -13.11 -20.05 -5.34
C THR A 7 -12.11 -20.04 -4.17
N TYR A 8 -11.23 -19.04 -4.10
CA TYR A 8 -10.30 -18.90 -2.97
C TYR A 8 -11.05 -18.83 -1.64
N THR A 9 -12.15 -18.07 -1.60
CA THR A 9 -12.98 -17.92 -0.40
C THR A 9 -13.59 -19.26 0.03
N GLU A 10 -14.14 -20.04 -0.90
CA GLU A 10 -14.76 -21.32 -0.56
C GLU A 10 -13.74 -22.33 -0.02
N ARG A 11 -12.55 -22.38 -0.64
CA ARG A 11 -11.46 -23.23 -0.14
C ARG A 11 -11.00 -22.81 1.25
N ALA A 12 -10.83 -21.51 1.49
CA ALA A 12 -10.48 -21.00 2.80
C ALA A 12 -11.53 -21.36 3.86
N ARG A 13 -12.82 -21.19 3.54
CA ARG A 13 -13.92 -21.55 4.46
C ARG A 13 -13.99 -23.05 4.75
N ALA A 14 -13.83 -23.89 3.74
CA ALA A 14 -13.79 -25.34 3.92
C ALA A 14 -12.63 -25.74 4.83
N TRP A 15 -11.42 -25.24 4.54
CA TRP A 15 -10.24 -25.52 5.34
C TRP A 15 -10.38 -25.06 6.79
N LEU A 16 -10.87 -23.84 7.03
CA LEU A 16 -11.11 -23.30 8.37
C LEU A 16 -12.11 -24.14 9.16
N LYS A 17 -13.12 -24.71 8.50
CA LYS A 17 -14.16 -25.54 9.13
C LYS A 17 -13.71 -26.97 9.39
N GLU A 18 -12.94 -27.56 8.48
CA GLU A 18 -12.52 -28.96 8.58
C GLU A 18 -11.31 -29.16 9.49
N HIS A 19 -10.37 -28.21 9.50
CA HIS A 19 -9.11 -28.35 10.20
C HIS A 19 -9.00 -27.54 11.49
N GLU A 20 -9.93 -26.61 11.75
CA GLU A 20 -9.90 -25.66 12.88
C GLU A 20 -8.48 -25.14 13.17
N PRO A 21 -7.84 -24.51 12.17
CA PRO A 21 -6.42 -24.17 12.25
C PRO A 21 -6.13 -23.14 13.34
N THR A 22 -4.91 -23.20 13.86
CA THR A 22 -4.41 -22.24 14.86
C THR A 22 -4.17 -20.86 14.25
N ALA A 23 -4.10 -19.81 15.09
CA ALA A 23 -3.83 -18.45 14.65
C ALA A 23 -2.57 -18.37 13.76
N ASP A 24 -1.48 -19.03 14.16
CA ASP A 24 -0.21 -19.08 13.41
C ASP A 24 -0.39 -19.65 11.98
N GLN A 25 -1.17 -20.73 11.85
CA GLN A 25 -1.48 -21.33 10.54
C GLN A 25 -2.35 -20.41 9.68
N ILE A 26 -3.29 -19.68 10.28
CA ILE A 26 -4.13 -18.71 9.56
C ILE A 26 -3.30 -17.52 9.09
N GLN A 27 -2.36 -17.04 9.93
CA GLN A 27 -1.41 -16.00 9.57
C GLN A 27 -0.46 -16.42 8.44
N GLU A 28 0.02 -17.67 8.47
CA GLU A 28 0.83 -18.21 7.39
C GLU A 28 0.03 -18.28 6.08
N ALA A 29 -1.22 -18.75 6.14
CA ALA A 29 -2.11 -18.80 4.98
C ALA A 29 -2.40 -17.40 4.41
N TYR A 30 -2.66 -16.42 5.28
CA TYR A 30 -2.86 -15.02 4.90
C TYR A 30 -1.62 -14.44 4.21
N THR A 31 -0.44 -14.63 4.78
CA THR A 31 0.86 -14.19 4.23
C THR A 31 1.15 -14.83 2.86
N LYS A 32 0.86 -16.13 2.71
CA LYS A 32 1.00 -16.85 1.43
C LYS A 32 0.04 -16.30 0.38
N MET A 33 -1.19 -15.99 0.74
CA MET A 33 -2.19 -15.39 -0.16
C MET A 33 -1.73 -14.00 -0.63
N LEU A 34 -1.28 -13.13 0.28
CA LEU A 34 -0.71 -11.83 -0.08
C LEU A 34 0.49 -11.94 -1.02
N THR A 35 1.40 -12.88 -0.74
CA THR A 35 2.58 -13.13 -1.59
C THR A 35 2.18 -13.64 -2.98
N LEU A 36 1.13 -14.47 -3.07
CA LEU A 36 0.61 -14.99 -4.33
C LEU A 36 -0.02 -13.89 -5.17
N LEU A 37 -0.83 -13.02 -4.56
CA LEU A 37 -1.45 -11.87 -5.22
C LEU A 37 -0.41 -10.86 -5.69
N ALA A 38 0.62 -10.61 -4.88
CA ALA A 38 1.74 -9.76 -5.27
C ALA A 38 2.50 -10.28 -6.49
N LYS A 39 2.68 -11.61 -6.60
CA LYS A 39 3.32 -12.24 -7.76
C LYS A 39 2.39 -12.30 -8.98
N ASN A 40 1.08 -12.32 -8.77
CA ASN A 40 0.08 -12.49 -9.81
C ASN A 40 -1.06 -11.47 -9.63
N PRO A 41 -0.84 -10.18 -9.95
CA PRO A 41 -1.84 -9.14 -9.74
C PRO A 41 -3.12 -9.36 -10.58
N SER A 42 -3.05 -10.17 -11.64
CA SER A 42 -4.23 -10.58 -12.42
C SER A 42 -5.21 -11.46 -11.65
N GLN A 43 -4.79 -12.07 -10.54
CA GLN A 43 -5.63 -12.86 -9.65
C GLN A 43 -6.23 -12.02 -8.51
N GLN A 44 -5.83 -10.74 -8.41
CA GLN A 44 -6.40 -9.81 -7.47
C GLN A 44 -7.82 -9.43 -7.93
N GLY A 45 -8.79 -9.58 -7.03
CA GLY A 45 -10.19 -9.43 -7.35
C GLY A 45 -11.07 -9.70 -6.14
N PRO A 46 -12.40 -9.55 -6.28
CA PRO A 46 -13.33 -9.56 -5.15
C PRO A 46 -13.30 -10.86 -4.34
N ASP A 47 -13.03 -12.00 -4.98
CA ASP A 47 -12.87 -13.28 -4.27
C ASP A 47 -11.57 -13.34 -3.45
N ALA A 48 -10.48 -12.78 -3.97
CA ALA A 48 -9.21 -12.73 -3.24
C ALA A 48 -9.32 -11.82 -2.01
N ASP A 49 -9.95 -10.65 -2.14
CA ASP A 49 -10.25 -9.76 -1.02
C ASP A 49 -11.15 -10.44 0.02
N THR A 50 -12.24 -11.09 -0.42
CA THR A 50 -13.15 -11.81 0.48
C THR A 50 -12.44 -12.97 1.21
N CYS A 51 -11.51 -13.65 0.53
CA CYS A 51 -10.70 -14.70 1.13
C CYS A 51 -9.78 -14.15 2.23
N LEU A 52 -9.07 -13.04 1.95
CA LEU A 52 -8.23 -12.37 2.93
C LEU A 52 -9.05 -11.90 4.15
N GLU A 53 -10.20 -11.29 3.96
CA GLU A 53 -11.11 -10.89 5.05
C GLU A 53 -11.60 -12.10 5.87
N THR A 54 -11.88 -13.22 5.19
CA THR A 54 -12.30 -14.46 5.86
C THR A 54 -11.18 -15.01 6.75
N LEU A 55 -9.93 -15.00 6.27
CA LEU A 55 -8.75 -15.41 7.06
C LEU A 55 -8.52 -14.48 8.24
N VAL A 56 -8.63 -13.16 8.06
CA VAL A 56 -8.52 -12.16 9.14
C VAL A 56 -9.56 -12.40 10.24
N ASN A 57 -10.82 -12.64 9.87
CA ASN A 57 -11.87 -12.93 10.83
C ASN A 57 -11.59 -14.23 11.61
N ALA A 58 -11.13 -15.27 10.91
CA ALA A 58 -10.79 -16.54 11.53
C ALA A 58 -9.58 -16.42 12.47
N TYR A 59 -8.59 -15.61 12.11
CA TYR A 59 -7.42 -15.33 12.95
C TYR A 59 -7.82 -14.70 14.29
N GLY A 60 -8.69 -13.68 14.26
CA GLY A 60 -9.24 -13.06 15.47
C GLY A 60 -10.05 -14.04 16.32
N ARG A 61 -10.82 -14.94 15.68
CA ARG A 61 -11.56 -16.01 16.38
C ARG A 61 -10.64 -17.05 17.03
N ALA A 62 -9.50 -17.33 16.42
CA ALA A 62 -8.48 -18.24 16.96
C ALA A 62 -7.65 -17.61 18.09
N GLY A 63 -7.95 -16.37 18.49
CA GLY A 63 -7.25 -15.65 19.56
C GLY A 63 -6.03 -14.86 19.11
N GLY A 64 -5.83 -14.72 17.80
CA GLY A 64 -4.78 -13.87 17.23
C GLY A 64 -5.15 -12.38 17.27
N GLU A 65 -4.14 -11.52 17.46
CA GLU A 65 -4.33 -10.07 17.45
C GLU A 65 -4.32 -9.54 16.02
N VAL A 66 -5.45 -9.01 15.55
CA VAL A 66 -5.63 -8.59 14.16
C VAL A 66 -4.62 -7.50 13.73
N ASP A 67 -4.09 -6.72 14.68
CA ASP A 67 -3.06 -5.70 14.45
C ASP A 67 -1.70 -6.29 14.05
N ASP A 68 -1.32 -7.43 14.61
CA ASP A 68 -0.09 -8.17 14.24
C ASP A 68 -0.17 -8.61 12.77
N LEU A 69 -1.32 -9.14 12.37
CA LEU A 69 -1.58 -9.58 11.01
C LEU A 69 -1.51 -8.43 9.98
N LEU A 70 -2.02 -7.25 10.36
CA LEU A 70 -1.97 -6.05 9.52
C LEU A 70 -0.57 -5.42 9.48
N SER A 71 0.20 -5.53 10.56
CA SER A 71 1.61 -5.12 10.60
C SER A 71 2.45 -5.95 9.61
N VAL A 72 2.18 -7.25 9.49
CA VAL A 72 2.82 -8.13 8.50
C VAL A 72 2.45 -7.74 7.07
N ASP A 73 1.18 -7.41 6.78
CA ASP A 73 0.76 -6.89 5.47
C ASP A 73 1.49 -5.58 5.11
N GLY A 74 1.60 -4.66 6.07
CA GLY A 74 2.32 -3.40 5.92
C GLY A 74 3.80 -3.61 5.59
N GLN A 75 4.46 -4.54 6.27
CA GLN A 75 5.86 -4.89 5.99
C GLN A 75 6.03 -5.54 4.61
N LEU A 76 5.16 -6.46 4.23
CA LEU A 76 5.19 -7.12 2.92
C LEU A 76 5.00 -6.12 1.77
N LYS A 77 4.11 -5.14 1.94
CA LYS A 77 3.93 -4.06 0.98
C LYS A 77 5.16 -3.15 0.87
N ALA A 78 5.79 -2.81 1.99
CA ALA A 78 7.03 -2.03 1.99
C ALA A 78 8.17 -2.76 1.26
N GLU A 79 8.29 -4.09 1.44
CA GLU A 79 9.27 -4.92 0.73
C GLU A 79 8.97 -5.05 -0.77
N GLN A 80 7.70 -5.02 -1.16
CA GLN A 80 7.30 -5.03 -2.58
C GLN A 80 7.55 -3.69 -3.28
N SER A 81 7.35 -2.57 -2.59
CA SER A 81 7.73 -1.25 -3.10
C SER A 81 9.23 -1.17 -3.41
N LEU A 82 10.08 -1.85 -2.63
CA LEU A 82 11.52 -1.95 -2.89
C LEU A 82 11.89 -2.87 -4.08
N ARG A 83 10.98 -3.73 -4.54
CA ARG A 83 11.22 -4.71 -5.60
C ARG A 83 10.58 -4.37 -6.94
N GLN A 84 9.88 -3.24 -7.07
CA GLN A 84 9.52 -2.77 -8.40
C GLN A 84 10.82 -2.42 -9.15
N PRO A 85 11.12 -3.04 -10.29
CA PRO A 85 12.11 -2.50 -11.20
C PRO A 85 11.47 -1.25 -11.80
N GLU A 86 11.61 -0.13 -11.10
CA GLU A 86 11.15 1.15 -11.58
C GLU A 86 11.98 1.48 -12.82
N HIS A 87 11.39 1.27 -13.99
CA HIS A 87 11.78 1.94 -15.22
C HIS A 87 11.34 3.42 -15.20
N CYS A 88 11.22 4.01 -14.01
CA CYS A 88 11.30 5.44 -13.79
C CYS A 88 12.75 5.71 -13.36
N ALA A 89 13.60 6.10 -14.32
CA ALA A 89 14.88 6.69 -13.97
C ALA A 89 14.59 7.95 -13.14
N LEU A 90 14.62 7.80 -11.81
CA LEU A 90 14.63 8.93 -10.90
C LEU A 90 15.83 9.78 -11.29
N ASP A 91 15.61 11.07 -11.48
CA ASP A 91 16.66 12.00 -11.84
C ASP A 91 17.77 11.93 -10.78
N PRO A 92 19.00 11.51 -11.13
CA PRO A 92 20.09 11.35 -10.18
C PRO A 92 20.73 12.69 -9.81
N SER A 93 20.14 13.82 -10.24
CA SER A 93 20.64 15.13 -9.85
C SER A 93 20.56 15.24 -8.33
N PRO A 94 21.61 15.78 -7.68
CA PRO A 94 21.59 15.99 -6.25
C PRO A 94 20.39 16.87 -5.89
N LEU A 95 19.59 16.40 -4.93
CA LEU A 95 18.58 17.24 -4.30
C LEU A 95 19.29 18.48 -3.74
N TYR A 96 18.63 19.63 -3.82
CA TYR A 96 19.17 20.83 -3.18
C TYR A 96 19.29 20.57 -1.67
N GLU A 97 20.44 20.92 -1.10
CA GLU A 97 20.65 20.84 0.35
C GLU A 97 19.72 21.82 1.06
N VAL A 98 18.65 21.28 1.65
CA VAL A 98 17.88 21.99 2.67
C VAL A 98 18.75 22.04 3.91
N SER A 99 19.25 23.23 4.27
CA SER A 99 19.90 23.41 5.56
C SER A 99 18.94 23.03 6.68
N ASP A 100 19.38 22.23 7.67
CA ASP A 100 18.62 21.86 8.88
C ASP A 100 18.36 23.06 9.83
N GLY A 101 18.58 24.28 9.32
CA GLY A 101 18.36 25.52 10.04
C GLY A 101 16.87 25.90 10.09
N PRO A 102 16.47 26.70 11.09
CA PRO A 102 15.13 27.27 11.11
C PRO A 102 14.90 28.08 9.84
N ALA A 103 13.75 27.85 9.18
CA ALA A 103 13.38 28.57 7.96
C ALA A 103 13.50 30.08 8.19
N GLU A 104 14.36 30.72 7.41
CA GLU A 104 14.61 32.15 7.53
C GLU A 104 13.34 32.91 7.12
N ALA A 105 12.59 33.39 8.10
CA ALA A 105 11.32 34.03 7.88
C ALA A 105 11.56 35.39 7.22
N LEU A 106 11.20 35.49 5.93
CA LEU A 106 11.28 36.75 5.20
C LEU A 106 10.40 37.81 5.88
N PRO A 107 10.92 39.04 6.10
CA PRO A 107 10.12 40.11 6.66
C PRO A 107 8.91 40.42 5.76
N ALA A 108 7.76 40.72 6.38
CA ALA A 108 6.49 40.97 5.71
C ALA A 108 6.56 41.85 4.43
N PRO A 109 7.33 42.95 4.39
CA PRO A 109 7.46 43.74 3.16
C PRO A 109 8.16 42.97 2.01
N GLN A 110 9.23 42.21 2.30
CA GLN A 110 9.93 41.41 1.29
C GLN A 110 9.07 40.26 0.78
N LYS A 111 8.33 39.60 1.67
CA LYS A 111 7.41 38.51 1.29
C LYS A 111 6.36 38.99 0.29
N MET A 112 5.81 40.19 0.50
CA MET A 112 4.78 40.75 -0.39
C MET A 112 5.35 41.17 -1.76
N GLU A 113 6.57 41.69 -1.81
CA GLU A 113 7.24 42.04 -3.06
C GLU A 113 7.58 40.80 -3.89
N LEU A 114 8.16 39.78 -3.26
CA LEU A 114 8.46 38.50 -3.90
C LEU A 114 7.20 37.80 -4.39
N PHE A 115 6.11 37.85 -3.63
CA PHE A 115 4.82 37.32 -4.08
C PHE A 115 4.28 38.05 -5.32
N LYS A 116 4.40 39.38 -5.39
CA LYS A 116 4.02 40.16 -6.58
C LYS A 116 4.87 39.78 -7.79
N GLN A 117 6.17 39.57 -7.60
CA GLN A 117 7.08 39.15 -8.65
C GLN A 117 6.74 37.74 -9.16
N LEU A 118 6.45 36.80 -8.25
CA LEU A 118 6.02 35.44 -8.56
C LEU A 118 4.70 35.44 -9.37
N LYS A 119 3.73 36.24 -8.94
CA LYS A 119 2.45 36.41 -9.65
C LYS A 119 2.64 36.96 -11.06
N ARG A 120 3.59 37.87 -11.28
CA ARG A 120 3.92 38.36 -12.64
C ARG A 120 4.56 37.28 -13.51
N GLN A 121 5.48 36.48 -12.95
CA GLN A 121 6.19 35.46 -13.73
C GLN A 121 5.32 34.26 -14.10
N PHE A 122 4.46 33.81 -13.19
CA PHE A 122 3.74 32.53 -13.35
C PHE A 122 2.22 32.69 -13.44
N GLY A 123 1.66 33.82 -12.97
CA GLY A 123 0.21 34.02 -12.94
C GLY A 123 -0.45 34.21 -14.30
N ALA A 124 0.31 34.50 -15.37
CA ALA A 124 -0.24 34.66 -16.72
C ALA A 124 -0.42 33.34 -17.49
N LYS A 125 0.22 32.23 -17.06
CA LYS A 125 0.12 30.92 -17.74
C LYS A 125 -1.15 30.13 -17.39
N ALA A 126 -1.95 30.58 -16.43
CA ALA A 126 -3.13 29.86 -15.94
C ALA A 126 -4.45 30.15 -16.69
N MET A 127 -4.45 30.95 -17.77
CA MET A 127 -5.69 31.37 -18.47
C MET A 127 -5.73 31.07 -19.97
N THR A 128 -4.90 30.15 -20.48
CA THR A 128 -5.08 29.58 -21.82
C THR A 128 -5.04 28.06 -21.75
N ALA A 129 -6.17 27.47 -21.42
CA ALA A 129 -6.56 26.11 -21.74
C ALA A 129 -7.97 26.17 -22.35
#